data_AF-A0A7C7H0R1-F1
#
_entry.id   AF-A0A7C7H0R1-F1
#
_cell.length_a   1.000
_cell.length_b   1.000
_cell.length_c   1.000
_cell.angle_alpha   90.00
_cell.angle_beta   90.00
_cell.angle_gamma   90.00
#
_symmetry.space_group_name_H-M   'P 1'
#
loop_
_entity.id
_entity.type
_entity.pdbx_description
1 polymer ?
#
loop_
_entity_poly.entity_id
_entity_poly.type
_entity_poly.pdbx_seq_one_letter_code
_entity_poly.pdbx_strand_id
1 'polypeptide(L)'
;DPKIIAEGKVVFEGLEPATEGLNCAVCHGTEGIPMMTGALDFRNAENMDTDKMPDQLKGVKMEDWPDALWYKRVTRGIDGSPMAPWGMIFQHLYLWKAEAYARTFHDPLDKRTEKRPVPPIPTKEEIEKWKTDGLFLDPLL
;
A
#
# COMPACT_ATOMS: atom_id res chain seq x y z
N ASP A 1 11.43 9.80 -2.17
CA ASP A 1 12.52 10.17 -1.24
C ASP A 1 13.30 8.91 -0.88
N PRO A 2 14.61 8.82 -1.20
CA PRO A 2 15.43 7.64 -0.91
C PRO A 2 15.48 7.25 0.58
N LYS A 3 15.44 8.23 1.49
CA LYS A 3 15.44 7.97 2.93
C LYS A 3 14.16 7.24 3.35
N ILE A 4 13.01 7.71 2.87
CA ILE A 4 11.71 7.09 3.15
C ILE A 4 11.64 5.66 2.61
N ILE A 5 12.21 5.40 1.42
CA ILE A 5 12.28 4.04 0.87
C ILE A 5 13.16 3.13 1.74
N ALA A 6 14.31 3.62 2.21
CA ALA A 6 15.18 2.85 3.10
C ALA A 6 14.50 2.52 4.44
N GLU A 7 13.81 3.49 5.05
CA GLU A 7 13.01 3.25 6.27
C GLU A 7 11.84 2.30 5.99
N GLY A 8 11.19 2.45 4.84
CA GLY A 8 10.10 1.57 4.40
C GLY A 8 10.51 0.12 4.24
N LYS A 9 11.74 -0.13 3.76
CA LYS A 9 12.31 -1.47 3.70
C LYS A 9 12.38 -2.13 5.08
N VAL A 10 12.86 -1.40 6.08
CA VAL A 10 12.98 -1.90 7.46
C VAL A 10 11.61 -2.30 8.01
N VAL A 11 10.57 -1.49 7.77
CA VAL A 11 9.19 -1.83 8.17
C VAL A 11 8.66 -3.03 7.39
N PHE A 12 8.83 -3.04 6.07
CA PHE A 12 8.32 -4.10 5.19
C PHE A 12 8.89 -5.49 5.55
N GLU A 13 10.18 -5.54 5.93
CA GLU A 13 10.86 -6.76 6.36
C GLU A 13 10.59 -7.14 7.83
N GLY A 14 9.82 -6.33 8.55
CA GLY A 14 9.47 -6.55 9.95
C GLY A 14 10.63 -6.36 10.92
N LEU A 15 11.56 -5.46 10.59
CA LEU A 15 12.76 -5.16 11.38
C LEU A 15 12.62 -3.87 12.20
N GLU A 16 11.53 -3.11 12.03
CA GLU A 16 11.22 -1.91 12.81
C GLU A 16 10.61 -2.30 14.17
N PRO A 17 11.28 -2.02 15.31
CA PRO A 17 10.76 -2.38 16.64
C PRO A 17 9.41 -1.75 16.97
N ALA A 18 9.11 -0.56 16.46
CA ALA A 18 7.82 0.11 16.68
C ALA A 18 6.65 -0.59 15.99
N THR A 19 6.91 -1.55 15.09
CA THR A 19 5.91 -2.34 14.38
C THR A 19 6.16 -3.83 14.56
N GLU A 20 6.58 -4.27 15.75
CA GLU A 20 6.73 -5.69 16.06
C GLU A 20 5.44 -6.47 15.73
N GLY A 21 5.56 -7.51 14.89
CA GLY A 21 4.44 -8.29 14.36
C GLY A 21 3.94 -7.87 12.97
N LEU A 22 4.32 -6.68 12.49
CA LEU A 22 4.13 -6.30 11.07
C LEU A 22 5.30 -6.85 10.26
N ASN A 23 5.05 -7.84 9.40
CA ASN A 23 6.05 -8.33 8.46
C ASN A 23 5.40 -8.59 7.11
N CYS A 24 5.57 -7.67 6.16
CA CYS A 24 5.01 -7.78 4.82
C CYS A 24 5.77 -8.84 3.99
N ALA A 25 7.09 -8.95 4.20
CA ALA A 25 7.97 -9.84 3.47
C ALA A 25 7.67 -11.33 3.71
N VAL A 26 7.05 -11.71 4.83
CA VAL A 26 6.64 -13.11 5.08
C VAL A 26 5.63 -13.61 4.04
N CYS A 27 4.79 -12.72 3.51
CA CYS A 27 3.79 -13.02 2.48
C CYS A 27 4.31 -12.67 1.08
N HIS A 28 4.88 -11.47 0.94
CA HIS A 28 5.19 -10.84 -0.34
C HIS A 28 6.67 -10.97 -0.75
N GLY A 29 7.50 -11.59 0.09
CA GLY A 29 8.94 -11.78 -0.14
C GLY A 29 9.75 -10.50 -0.01
N THR A 30 11.02 -10.61 0.38
CA THR A 30 11.95 -9.47 0.47
C THR A 30 12.21 -8.81 -0.89
N GLU A 31 12.05 -9.59 -1.96
CA GLU A 31 12.22 -9.16 -3.36
C GLU A 31 10.88 -8.88 -4.07
N GLY A 32 9.76 -8.78 -3.33
CA GLY A 32 8.42 -8.59 -3.89
C GLY A 32 7.83 -9.84 -4.57
N ILE A 33 8.51 -10.98 -4.45
CA ILE A 33 8.07 -12.29 -4.94
C ILE A 33 7.17 -12.95 -3.89
N PRO A 34 5.92 -13.31 -4.22
CA PRO A 34 5.01 -13.96 -3.28
C PRO A 34 5.59 -15.24 -2.69
N MET A 35 5.60 -15.31 -1.36
CA MET A 35 5.99 -16.49 -0.58
C MET A 35 4.78 -17.29 -0.10
N MET A 36 3.58 -16.69 -0.15
CA MET A 36 2.31 -17.34 0.20
C MET A 36 1.32 -17.30 -0.95
N THR A 37 0.56 -18.39 -1.10
CA THR A 37 -0.49 -18.50 -2.11
C THR A 37 -1.51 -17.38 -1.95
N GLY A 38 -1.75 -16.65 -3.03
CA GLY A 38 -2.69 -15.53 -3.07
C GLY A 38 -2.12 -14.18 -2.62
N ALA A 39 -0.86 -14.12 -2.18
CA ALA A 39 -0.17 -12.84 -2.02
C ALA A 39 0.15 -12.22 -3.39
N LEU A 40 0.02 -10.89 -3.48
CA LEU A 40 0.26 -10.13 -4.69
C LEU A 40 1.76 -10.10 -5.06
N ASP A 41 2.12 -10.39 -6.32
CA ASP A 41 3.50 -10.20 -6.82
C ASP A 41 3.74 -8.73 -7.13
N PHE A 42 4.45 -8.02 -6.25
CA PHE A 42 4.63 -6.58 -6.38
C PHE A 42 5.52 -6.16 -7.56
N ARG A 43 6.17 -7.10 -8.24
CA ARG A 43 6.97 -6.82 -9.44
C ARG A 43 6.11 -6.80 -10.71
N ASN A 44 4.94 -7.44 -10.67
CA ASN A 44 4.06 -7.51 -11.83
C ASN A 44 3.17 -6.25 -11.94
N ALA A 45 3.67 -5.25 -12.64
CA ALA A 45 2.96 -3.98 -12.93
C ALA A 45 1.56 -4.17 -13.52
N GLU A 46 1.31 -5.29 -14.19
CA GLU A 46 0.05 -5.64 -14.85
C GLU A 46 -1.02 -6.23 -13.92
N ASN A 47 -0.70 -6.39 -12.63
CA ASN A 47 -1.68 -6.91 -11.66
C ASN A 47 -2.94 -6.03 -11.63
N MET A 48 -4.09 -6.68 -11.49
CA MET A 48 -5.38 -6.03 -11.26
C MET A 48 -5.69 -6.03 -9.76
N ASP A 49 -6.53 -5.10 -9.33
CA ASP A 49 -6.99 -5.05 -7.93
C ASP A 49 -7.74 -6.34 -7.60
N THR A 50 -7.81 -6.68 -6.31
CA THR A 50 -8.50 -7.88 -5.86
C THR A 50 -10.01 -7.77 -6.08
N ASP A 51 -10.62 -8.85 -6.54
CA ASP A 51 -12.06 -8.99 -6.70
C ASP A 51 -12.81 -9.21 -5.38
N LYS A 52 -12.07 -9.46 -4.28
CA LYS A 52 -12.61 -9.70 -2.94
C LYS A 52 -13.10 -8.44 -2.24
N MET A 53 -12.72 -7.26 -2.73
CA MET A 53 -13.09 -5.99 -2.12
C MET A 53 -14.26 -5.33 -2.88
N PRO A 54 -15.27 -4.80 -2.17
CA PRO A 54 -16.41 -4.13 -2.80
C PRO A 54 -16.02 -2.82 -3.49
N ASP A 55 -14.97 -2.14 -3.00
CA ASP A 55 -14.45 -0.88 -3.53
C ASP A 55 -13.30 -1.08 -4.53
N GLN A 56 -13.25 -2.24 -5.19
CA GLN A 56 -12.19 -2.58 -6.15
C GLN A 56 -12.12 -1.62 -7.34
N LEU A 57 -10.90 -1.35 -7.82
CA LEU A 57 -10.68 -0.64 -9.08
C LEU A 57 -10.61 -1.63 -10.26
N LYS A 58 -11.69 -1.70 -11.04
CA LYS A 58 -11.78 -2.60 -12.19
C LYS A 58 -11.05 -2.03 -13.40
N GLY A 59 -10.25 -2.88 -14.06
CA GLY A 59 -9.56 -2.54 -15.31
C GLY A 59 -8.39 -1.56 -15.14
N VAL A 60 -7.97 -1.29 -13.90
CA VAL A 60 -6.81 -0.45 -13.60
C VAL A 60 -5.66 -1.36 -13.16
N LYS A 61 -4.55 -1.29 -13.89
CA LYS A 61 -3.34 -2.04 -13.58
C LYS A 61 -2.59 -1.42 -12.40
N MET A 62 -1.77 -2.21 -11.73
CA MET A 62 -1.02 -1.82 -10.54
C MET A 62 -0.08 -0.64 -10.78
N GLU A 63 0.52 -0.52 -11.97
CA GLU A 63 1.30 0.66 -12.37
C GLU A 63 0.53 1.98 -12.23
N ASP A 64 -0.77 1.94 -12.48
CA ASP A 64 -1.68 3.09 -12.47
C ASP A 64 -2.53 3.18 -11.18
N TRP A 65 -2.32 2.28 -10.21
CA TRP A 65 -3.06 2.37 -8.96
C TRP A 65 -2.76 3.69 -8.22
N PRO A 66 -3.80 4.41 -7.76
CA PRO A 66 -3.58 5.55 -6.89
C PRO A 66 -3.04 5.07 -5.54
N ASP A 67 -2.19 5.87 -4.89
CA ASP A 67 -1.64 5.55 -3.56
C ASP A 67 -2.74 5.27 -2.52
N ALA A 68 -3.89 5.95 -2.65
CA ALA A 68 -5.08 5.71 -1.84
C ALA A 68 -5.60 4.26 -1.92
N LEU A 69 -5.42 3.57 -3.05
CA LEU A 69 -5.81 2.16 -3.17
C LEU A 69 -4.88 1.26 -2.35
N TRP A 70 -3.56 1.41 -2.54
CA TRP A 70 -2.54 0.70 -1.75
C TRP A 70 -2.81 0.83 -0.25
N TYR A 71 -3.00 2.07 0.18
CA TYR A 71 -3.27 2.40 1.57
C TYR A 71 -4.52 1.72 2.11
N LYS A 72 -5.63 1.74 1.36
CA LYS A 72 -6.86 1.03 1.77
C LYS A 72 -6.65 -0.48 1.90
N ARG A 73 -5.91 -1.10 0.99
CA ARG A 73 -5.66 -2.56 1.00
C ARG A 73 -4.79 -2.99 2.17
N VAL A 74 -3.82 -2.17 2.57
CA VAL A 74 -2.98 -2.42 3.76
C VAL A 74 -3.73 -2.09 5.05
N THR A 75 -4.43 -0.97 5.11
CA THR A 75 -5.10 -0.54 6.35
C THR A 75 -6.34 -1.35 6.69
N ARG A 76 -7.11 -1.76 5.69
CA ARG A 76 -8.35 -2.54 5.87
C ARG A 76 -8.16 -4.04 5.72
N GLY A 77 -7.00 -4.47 5.24
CA GLY A 77 -6.79 -5.85 4.86
C GLY A 77 -7.63 -6.23 3.64
N ILE A 78 -7.58 -7.51 3.29
CA ILE A 78 -8.36 -8.07 2.18
C ILE A 78 -9.28 -9.16 2.72
N ASP A 79 -10.58 -8.99 2.50
CA ASP A 79 -11.63 -9.93 2.92
C ASP A 79 -11.34 -11.35 2.43
N GLY A 80 -11.55 -12.35 3.29
CA GLY A 80 -11.34 -13.76 2.93
C GLY A 80 -9.89 -14.07 2.50
N SER A 81 -8.91 -13.40 3.11
CA SER A 81 -7.49 -13.65 2.90
C SER A 81 -6.69 -13.52 4.22
N PRO A 82 -5.43 -13.98 4.25
CA PRO A 82 -4.52 -13.73 5.36
C PRO A 82 -4.05 -12.27 5.52
N MET A 83 -4.37 -11.36 4.59
CA MET A 83 -3.94 -9.96 4.67
C MET A 83 -4.76 -9.18 5.71
N ALA A 84 -4.18 -8.97 6.89
CA ALA A 84 -4.84 -8.35 8.04
C ALA A 84 -5.07 -6.82 7.89
N PRO A 85 -6.05 -6.25 8.62
CA PRO A 85 -6.31 -4.80 8.65
C PRO A 85 -5.30 -4.04 9.51
N TRP A 86 -4.11 -3.78 8.97
CA TRP A 86 -3.00 -3.20 9.75
C TRP A 86 -3.25 -1.78 10.25
N GLY A 87 -4.21 -1.05 9.66
CA GLY A 87 -4.54 0.34 10.00
C GLY A 87 -5.15 0.51 11.39
N MET A 88 -5.63 -0.58 11.99
CA MET A 88 -6.17 -0.61 13.35
C MET A 88 -5.12 -0.95 14.41
N ILE A 89 -3.93 -1.38 13.98
CA ILE A 89 -2.91 -1.97 14.86
C ILE A 89 -1.66 -1.09 14.92
N PHE A 90 -1.25 -0.52 13.78
CA PHE A 90 0.00 0.22 13.65
C PHE A 90 -0.23 1.66 13.23
N GLN A 91 0.70 2.54 13.61
CA GLN A 91 0.66 3.93 13.17
C GLN A 91 0.79 4.00 11.64
N HIS A 92 -0.10 4.78 11.02
CA HIS A 92 -0.23 4.83 9.56
C HIS A 92 1.03 5.31 8.85
N LEU A 93 1.87 6.11 9.52
CA LEU A 93 3.16 6.53 8.98
C LEU A 93 4.06 5.34 8.63
N TYR A 94 4.08 4.27 9.44
CA TYR A 94 4.88 3.08 9.11
C TYR A 94 4.30 2.31 7.93
N LEU A 95 2.96 2.24 7.83
CA LEU A 95 2.28 1.61 6.70
C LEU A 95 2.59 2.34 5.39
N TRP A 96 2.52 3.67 5.39
CA TRP A 96 2.93 4.51 4.26
C TRP A 96 4.39 4.27 3.84
N LYS A 97 5.31 4.13 4.80
CA LYS A 97 6.71 3.83 4.50
C LYS A 97 6.85 2.45 3.84
N ALA A 98 6.23 1.42 4.41
CA ALA A 98 6.26 0.07 3.85
C ALA A 98 5.67 0.00 2.44
N GLU A 99 4.54 0.68 2.19
CA GLU A 99 3.91 0.80 0.88
C GLU A 99 4.81 1.53 -0.12
N ALA A 100 5.43 2.63 0.29
CA ALA A 100 6.35 3.38 -0.56
C ALA A 100 7.53 2.49 -1.01
N TYR A 101 8.07 1.67 -0.12
CA TYR A 101 9.09 0.66 -0.46
C TYR A 101 8.53 -0.41 -1.40
N ALA A 102 7.39 -1.02 -1.09
CA ALA A 102 6.77 -2.07 -1.91
C ALA A 102 6.50 -1.58 -3.35
N ARG A 103 6.15 -0.31 -3.53
CA ARG A 103 5.91 0.27 -4.85
C ARG A 103 7.17 0.30 -5.74
N THR A 104 8.36 0.26 -5.15
CA THR A 104 9.61 0.27 -5.91
C THR A 104 9.87 -1.03 -6.68
N PHE A 105 9.17 -2.13 -6.36
CA PHE A 105 9.34 -3.42 -7.05
C PHE A 105 8.88 -3.40 -8.51
N HIS A 106 7.93 -2.54 -8.87
CA HIS A 106 7.47 -2.33 -10.26
C HIS A 106 7.68 -0.90 -10.76
N ASP A 107 7.85 0.08 -9.87
CA ASP A 107 8.07 1.49 -10.21
C ASP A 107 9.30 2.05 -9.45
N PRO A 108 10.53 1.69 -9.86
CA PRO A 108 11.75 2.02 -9.12
C PRO A 108 12.12 3.51 -9.24
N LEU A 109 12.68 4.08 -8.17
CA LEU A 109 12.91 5.52 -8.04
C LEU A 109 13.77 6.13 -9.16
N ASP A 110 14.77 5.40 -9.64
CA ASP A 110 15.70 5.83 -10.70
C ASP A 110 15.02 5.93 -12.07
N LYS A 111 13.91 5.20 -12.28
CA LYS A 111 13.11 5.26 -13.50
C LYS A 111 11.98 6.29 -13.44
N ARG A 112 11.67 6.85 -12.26
CA ARG A 112 10.67 7.92 -12.07
C ARG A 112 11.12 9.31 -12.56
N THR A 113 12.12 9.38 -13.43
CA THR A 113 12.62 10.63 -14.01
C THR A 113 11.60 11.27 -14.98
N GLU A 114 10.59 10.52 -15.39
CA GLU A 114 9.43 11.07 -16.08
C GLU A 114 8.65 12.01 -15.16
N LYS A 115 8.44 13.25 -15.62
CA LYS A 115 7.53 14.19 -14.96
C LYS A 115 6.11 13.65 -15.07
N ARG A 116 5.69 12.89 -14.06
CA ARG A 116 4.27 12.58 -13.87
C ARG A 116 3.54 13.87 -13.49
N PRO A 117 2.37 14.16 -14.07
CA PRO A 117 1.58 15.31 -13.64
C PRO A 117 1.35 15.19 -12.14
N VAL A 118 1.68 16.25 -11.40
CA VAL A 118 1.36 16.32 -9.97
C VAL A 118 -0.16 16.14 -9.86
N PRO A 119 -0.66 15.16 -9.08
CA PRO A 119 -2.09 15.04 -8.86
C PRO A 119 -2.64 16.39 -8.43
N PRO A 120 -3.78 16.84 -8.98
CA PRO A 120 -4.37 18.11 -8.57
C PRO A 120 -4.58 18.11 -7.05
N ILE A 121 -4.44 19.29 -6.44
CA ILE A 121 -4.81 19.46 -5.03
C ILE A 121 -6.25 18.97 -4.87
N PRO A 122 -6.52 18.04 -3.94
CA PRO A 122 -7.86 17.50 -3.75
C PRO A 122 -8.85 18.62 -3.49
N THR A 123 -9.98 18.56 -4.19
CA THR A 123 -11.12 19.44 -3.99
C THR A 123 -11.76 19.21 -2.62
N LYS A 124 -12.59 20.16 -2.17
CA LYS A 124 -13.34 19.99 -0.91
C LYS A 124 -14.30 18.80 -1.01
N GLU A 125 -14.90 18.57 -2.17
CA GLU A 125 -15.77 17.42 -2.41
C GLU A 125 -15.02 16.09 -2.31
N GLU A 126 -13.81 16.01 -2.85
CA GLU A 126 -12.97 14.81 -2.74
C GLU A 126 -12.56 14.52 -1.30
N ILE A 127 -12.17 15.56 -0.54
CA ILE A 127 -11.84 15.41 0.88
C ILE A 127 -13.05 14.93 1.69
N GLU A 128 -14.24 15.45 1.41
CA GLU A 128 -15.46 15.01 2.11
C GLU A 128 -15.81 13.57 1.75
N LYS A 129 -15.67 13.21 0.47
CA LYS A 129 -15.83 11.83 0.01
C LYS A 129 -14.84 10.88 0.69
N TRP A 130 -13.61 11.31 0.98
CA TRP A 130 -12.64 10.47 1.68
C TRP A 130 -13.03 10.12 3.11
N LYS A 131 -13.80 10.97 3.79
CA LYS A 131 -14.37 10.65 5.10
C LYS A 131 -15.40 9.52 4.99
N THR A 132 -16.28 9.58 3.99
CA THR A 132 -17.28 8.53 3.76
C THR A 132 -16.68 7.25 3.20
N ASP A 133 -15.63 7.37 2.38
CA ASP A 133 -14.94 6.23 1.80
C ASP A 133 -14.05 5.52 2.82
N GLY A 134 -13.88 6.07 4.05
CA GLY A 134 -13.07 5.53 5.14
C GLY A 134 -11.56 5.66 4.91
N LEU A 135 -11.14 6.59 4.05
CA LEU A 135 -9.72 6.84 3.74
C LEU A 135 -8.99 7.46 4.94
N PHE A 136 -9.74 8.12 5.81
CA PHE A 136 -9.34 8.41 7.17
C PHE A 136 -10.17 7.51 8.07
N LEU A 137 -9.53 6.53 8.70
CA LEU A 137 -10.14 5.88 9.86
C LEU A 137 -10.28 6.99 10.89
N ASP A 138 -11.52 7.30 11.30
CA ASP A 138 -11.73 8.18 12.44
C ASP A 138 -10.81 7.69 13.57
N PRO A 139 -10.00 8.58 14.18
CA PRO A 139 -9.17 8.16 15.29
C PRO A 139 -10.11 7.55 16.31
N LEU A 140 -9.86 6.27 16.63
CA LEU A 140 -10.57 5.57 17.69
C LEU A 140 -10.64 6.51 18.90
N LEU A 141 -11.87 6.92 19.23
CA LEU A 141 -12.21 7.53 20.52
C LEU A 141 -11.77 6.63 21.66
#